data_AF-A0A524MVL4-F1
#
_entry.id   AF-A0A524MVL4-F1
#
_cell.length_a   1.000
_cell.length_b   1.000
_cell.length_c   1.000
_cell.angle_alpha   90.00
_cell.angle_beta   90.00
_cell.angle_gamma   90.00
#
_symmetry.space_group_name_H-M   'P 1'
#
loop_
_entity.id
_entity.type
_entity.pdbx_description
1 polymer ?
#
loop_
_entity_poly.entity_id
_entity_poly.type
_entity_poly.pdbx_seq_one_letter_code
_entity_poly.pdbx_strand_id
1 'polypeptide(L)'
;MALTGMQIYKSLPKTNCGDCKFPTCMAFAMQVAGKQKALTDCPHVSDDAKGALSDASSPPMKLVRIGPAGEAGVEIGQETVMFRHAEKFHKAPALTARIASTLSDAEALARVDAINKADFTRVGQQIGLRLATIDLEGISGDKAVERVKALSAKSRVPFVLMTEDPSVMSVAAAAIKDAKPLLYRATEANSEAMIK
;
A
#
# COMPACT_ATOMS: atom_id res chain seq x y z
N MET A 1 -13.88 23.67 -7.39
CA MET A 1 -15.08 23.14 -6.72
C MET A 1 -15.12 21.64 -6.93
N ALA A 2 -15.49 20.85 -5.92
CA ALA A 2 -15.63 19.40 -6.09
C ALA A 2 -16.73 19.12 -7.12
N LEU A 3 -16.43 18.29 -8.11
CA LEU A 3 -17.42 17.87 -9.10
C LEU A 3 -18.50 17.06 -8.41
N THR A 4 -19.76 17.40 -8.67
CA THR A 4 -20.86 16.59 -8.14
C THR A 4 -20.91 15.26 -8.91
N GLY A 5 -21.35 14.19 -8.24
CA GLY A 5 -21.47 12.90 -8.92
C GLY A 5 -22.43 12.95 -10.11
N MET A 6 -23.36 13.90 -10.16
CA MET A 6 -24.20 14.13 -11.34
C MET A 6 -23.45 14.78 -12.51
N GLN A 7 -22.52 15.70 -12.24
CA GLN A 7 -21.64 16.26 -13.28
C GLN A 7 -20.74 15.18 -13.87
N ILE A 8 -20.19 14.29 -13.03
CA ILE A 8 -19.38 13.15 -13.49
C ILE A 8 -20.23 12.17 -14.29
N TYR A 9 -21.42 11.81 -13.81
CA TYR A 9 -22.31 10.89 -14.51
C TYR A 9 -22.70 11.35 -15.92
N LYS A 10 -22.87 12.66 -16.12
CA LYS A 10 -23.17 13.23 -17.46
C LYS A 10 -22.08 12.95 -18.48
N SER A 11 -20.82 12.84 -18.04
CA SER A 11 -19.65 12.61 -18.89
C SER A 11 -19.27 11.13 -19.03
N LEU A 12 -19.99 10.22 -18.35
CA LEU A 12 -19.78 8.79 -18.51
C LEU A 12 -20.58 8.23 -19.70
N PRO A 13 -20.19 7.06 -20.25
CA PRO A 13 -20.89 6.41 -21.37
C PRO A 13 -22.30 5.91 -21.06
N LYS A 14 -22.68 5.84 -19.77
CA LYS A 14 -24.00 5.35 -19.29
C LYS A 14 -24.34 3.92 -19.72
N THR A 15 -23.34 3.09 -19.99
CA THR A 15 -23.53 1.70 -20.42
C THR A 15 -23.87 0.75 -19.28
N ASN A 16 -23.52 1.11 -18.03
CA ASN A 16 -23.64 0.24 -16.85
C ASN A 16 -23.00 -1.16 -17.05
N CYS A 17 -21.92 -1.22 -17.84
CA CYS A 17 -21.25 -2.47 -18.22
C CYS A 17 -20.60 -3.24 -17.06
N GLY A 18 -20.20 -2.56 -15.99
CA GLY A 18 -19.54 -3.19 -14.84
C GLY A 18 -18.03 -3.39 -14.98
N ASP A 19 -17.42 -3.00 -16.11
CA ASP A 19 -15.98 -3.21 -16.36
C ASP A 19 -15.07 -2.45 -15.38
N CYS A 20 -15.57 -1.36 -14.78
CA CYS A 20 -14.91 -0.62 -13.72
C CYS A 20 -15.13 -1.23 -12.31
N LYS A 21 -15.70 -2.43 -12.21
CA LYS A 21 -16.06 -3.16 -10.97
C LYS A 21 -17.13 -2.47 -10.11
N PHE A 22 -17.96 -1.63 -10.73
CA PHE A 22 -19.12 -1.01 -10.09
C PHE A 22 -20.42 -1.39 -10.80
N PRO A 23 -21.52 -1.60 -10.05
CA PRO A 23 -22.78 -2.11 -10.61
C PRO A 23 -23.47 -1.14 -11.58
N THR A 24 -23.21 0.17 -11.47
CA THR A 24 -23.76 1.18 -12.38
C THR A 24 -22.76 2.31 -12.61
N CYS A 25 -22.90 3.04 -13.72
CA CYS A 25 -22.15 4.26 -13.99
C CYS A 25 -22.41 5.34 -12.93
N MET A 26 -23.62 5.40 -12.36
CA MET A 26 -23.93 6.32 -11.27
C MET A 26 -23.17 5.96 -9.98
N ALA A 27 -23.08 4.66 -9.65
CA ALA A 27 -22.29 4.19 -8.51
C ALA A 27 -20.80 4.55 -8.70
N PHE A 28 -20.24 4.33 -9.88
CA PHE A 28 -18.88 4.78 -10.20
C PHE A 28 -18.73 6.30 -10.08
N ALA A 29 -19.67 7.09 -10.62
CA ALA A 29 -19.64 8.54 -10.53
C ALA A 29 -19.64 9.07 -9.09
N MET A 30 -20.36 8.42 -8.17
CA MET A 30 -20.32 8.77 -6.74
C MET A 30 -18.96 8.49 -6.11
N GLN A 31 -18.30 7.39 -6.50
CA GLN A 31 -16.97 7.01 -6.02
C GLN A 31 -15.89 7.99 -6.51
N VAL A 32 -16.03 8.45 -7.76
CA VAL A 32 -15.19 9.49 -8.34
C VAL A 32 -15.44 10.85 -7.67
N ALA A 33 -16.70 11.22 -7.41
CA ALA A 33 -17.05 12.45 -6.69
C ALA A 33 -16.49 12.48 -5.26
N GLY A 34 -16.52 11.33 -4.58
CA GLY A 34 -15.90 11.12 -3.27
C GLY A 34 -14.38 10.97 -3.31
N LYS A 35 -13.73 11.12 -4.49
CA LYS A 35 -12.28 10.97 -4.69
C LYS A 35 -11.73 9.61 -4.23
N GLN A 36 -12.58 8.58 -4.21
CA GLN A 36 -12.21 7.19 -3.89
C GLN A 36 -11.79 6.40 -5.15
N LYS A 37 -12.06 6.93 -6.34
CA LYS A 37 -11.68 6.38 -7.64
C LYS A 37 -11.28 7.48 -8.60
N ALA A 38 -10.40 7.18 -9.54
CA ALA A 38 -10.07 8.09 -10.63
C ALA A 38 -11.06 7.89 -11.77
N LEU A 39 -11.38 8.96 -12.52
CA LEU A 39 -12.24 8.84 -13.70
C LEU A 39 -11.67 7.88 -14.76
N THR A 40 -10.34 7.79 -14.83
CA THR A 40 -9.58 6.90 -15.72
C THR A 40 -9.71 5.42 -15.38
N ASP A 41 -10.30 5.06 -14.22
CA ASP A 41 -10.60 3.67 -13.87
C ASP A 41 -11.73 3.08 -14.73
N CYS A 42 -12.47 3.91 -15.49
CA CYS A 42 -13.43 3.44 -16.49
C CYS A 42 -12.74 3.28 -17.86
N PRO A 43 -12.69 2.06 -18.44
CA PRO A 43 -12.03 1.84 -19.72
C PRO A 43 -12.75 2.51 -20.90
N HIS A 44 -14.05 2.80 -20.76
CA HIS A 44 -14.90 3.33 -21.82
C HIS A 44 -15.07 4.85 -21.81
N VAL A 45 -14.41 5.56 -20.89
CA VAL A 45 -14.54 7.03 -20.82
C VAL A 45 -13.85 7.68 -22.03
N SER A 46 -14.52 8.63 -22.68
CA SER A 46 -13.96 9.34 -23.85
C SER A 46 -12.78 10.21 -23.46
N ASP A 47 -11.86 10.46 -24.38
CA ASP A 47 -10.66 11.26 -24.10
C ASP A 47 -11.01 12.72 -23.76
N ASP A 48 -12.08 13.27 -24.34
CA ASP A 48 -12.62 14.59 -23.97
C ASP A 48 -13.11 14.63 -22.51
N ALA A 49 -13.78 13.57 -22.05
CA ALA A 49 -14.22 13.45 -20.66
C ALA A 49 -13.05 13.21 -19.70
N LYS A 50 -11.98 12.53 -20.13
CA LYS A 50 -10.72 12.41 -19.36
C LYS A 50 -10.07 13.79 -19.19
N GLY A 51 -9.95 14.58 -20.26
CA GLY A 51 -9.34 15.90 -20.21
C GLY A 51 -10.10 16.87 -19.31
N ALA A 52 -11.42 16.93 -19.41
CA ALA A 52 -12.24 17.91 -18.68
C ALA A 52 -12.34 17.64 -17.16
N LEU A 53 -12.11 16.41 -16.71
CA LEU A 53 -12.47 15.97 -15.35
C LEU A 53 -11.34 15.23 -14.62
N SER A 54 -10.27 14.78 -15.28
CA SER A 54 -9.19 14.00 -14.62
C SER A 54 -8.44 14.81 -13.55
N ASP A 55 -8.17 16.10 -13.81
CA ASP A 55 -7.49 16.98 -12.85
C ASP A 55 -8.36 17.28 -11.62
N ALA A 56 -9.67 17.42 -11.82
CA ALA A 56 -10.61 17.73 -10.74
C ALA A 56 -11.07 16.50 -9.94
N SER A 57 -10.91 15.29 -10.49
CA SER A 57 -11.36 14.03 -9.89
C SER A 57 -10.25 13.14 -9.34
N SER A 58 -8.98 13.42 -9.67
CA SER A 58 -7.86 12.64 -9.15
C SER A 58 -7.80 12.75 -7.62
N PRO A 59 -7.70 11.62 -6.89
CA PRO A 59 -7.53 11.64 -5.45
C PRO A 59 -6.28 12.47 -5.10
N PRO A 60 -6.34 13.37 -4.09
CA PRO A 60 -5.21 14.21 -3.71
C PRO A 60 -4.01 13.40 -3.23
N MET A 61 -4.25 12.17 -2.76
CA MET A 61 -3.23 11.20 -2.36
C MET A 61 -3.46 9.88 -3.09
N LYS A 62 -2.41 9.33 -3.70
CA LYS A 62 -2.48 8.00 -4.33
C LYS A 62 -2.65 6.91 -3.27
N LEU A 63 -3.33 5.83 -3.64
CA LEU A 63 -3.40 4.62 -2.83
C LEU A 63 -2.15 3.78 -3.08
N VAL A 64 -1.45 3.40 -2.01
CA VAL A 64 -0.31 2.48 -2.07
C VAL A 64 -0.64 1.24 -1.26
N ARG A 65 -0.36 0.07 -1.83
CA ARG A 65 -0.60 -1.22 -1.20
C ARG A 65 0.73 -1.90 -0.90
N ILE A 66 0.90 -2.32 0.35
CA ILE A 66 2.06 -3.06 0.85
C ILE A 66 1.58 -4.47 1.19
N GLY A 67 2.21 -5.49 0.64
CA GLY A 67 1.78 -6.88 0.84
C GLY A 67 0.87 -7.45 -0.24
N PRO A 68 0.49 -8.74 -0.10
CA PRO A 68 -0.38 -9.44 -1.04
C PRO A 68 -1.81 -8.85 -1.09
N ALA A 69 -2.60 -9.28 -2.08
CA ALA A 69 -4.03 -8.95 -2.18
C ALA A 69 -4.84 -9.51 -0.99
N GLY A 70 -5.99 -8.91 -0.65
CA GLY A 70 -6.82 -9.30 0.50
C GLY A 70 -6.44 -8.69 1.86
N GLU A 71 -6.92 -9.31 2.94
CA GLU A 71 -6.82 -8.80 4.32
C GLU A 71 -5.39 -8.80 4.88
N ALA A 72 -4.53 -9.66 4.34
CA ALA A 72 -3.12 -9.71 4.70
C ALA A 72 -2.33 -8.46 4.24
N GLY A 73 -2.81 -7.75 3.21
CA GLY A 73 -2.18 -6.52 2.72
C GLY A 73 -2.57 -5.28 3.54
N VAL A 74 -1.71 -4.28 3.49
CA VAL A 74 -1.92 -2.96 4.09
C VAL A 74 -2.10 -1.93 2.99
N GLU A 75 -3.14 -1.10 3.10
CA GLU A 75 -3.42 -0.02 2.16
C GLU A 75 -3.27 1.32 2.89
N ILE A 76 -2.45 2.21 2.32
CA ILE A 76 -2.17 3.55 2.85
C ILE A 76 -2.42 4.61 1.77
N GLY A 77 -2.68 5.84 2.20
CA GLY A 77 -3.01 6.96 1.32
C GLY A 77 -4.50 7.03 1.00
N GLN A 78 -4.85 7.69 -0.10
CA GLN A 78 -6.24 7.96 -0.50
C GLN A 78 -7.08 8.70 0.57
N GLU A 79 -6.44 9.51 1.40
CA GLU A 79 -7.16 10.38 2.33
C GLU A 79 -7.62 11.65 1.62
N THR A 80 -8.77 12.18 2.01
CA THR A 80 -9.46 13.29 1.32
C THR A 80 -9.50 14.59 2.13
N VAL A 81 -9.27 14.51 3.44
CA VAL A 81 -9.46 15.62 4.39
C VAL A 81 -8.29 15.79 5.35
N MET A 82 -8.09 17.04 5.82
CA MET A 82 -7.11 17.36 6.85
C MET A 82 -7.64 17.12 8.26
N PHE A 83 -8.96 17.29 8.46
CA PHE A 83 -9.59 17.20 9.77
C PHE A 83 -10.70 16.15 9.77
N ARG A 84 -10.66 15.25 10.76
CA ARG A 84 -11.59 14.14 10.91
C ARG A 84 -13.06 14.51 11.14
N HIS A 85 -13.36 15.78 11.42
CA HIS A 85 -14.72 16.27 11.61
C HIS A 85 -15.36 16.76 10.30
N ALA A 86 -14.55 17.03 9.27
CA ALA A 86 -15.05 17.34 7.93
C ALA A 86 -15.49 16.05 7.22
N GLU A 87 -14.69 14.99 7.34
CA GLU A 87 -14.97 13.64 6.88
C GLU A 87 -14.16 12.64 7.70
N LYS A 88 -14.51 11.36 7.66
CA LYS A 88 -13.75 10.29 8.33
C LYS A 88 -12.43 10.01 7.59
N PHE A 89 -11.36 9.73 8.34
CA PHE A 89 -10.15 9.12 7.78
C PHE A 89 -10.41 7.65 7.40
N HIS A 90 -10.12 7.30 6.16
CA HIS A 90 -10.55 6.04 5.57
C HIS A 90 -9.61 4.88 5.91
N LYS A 91 -8.31 5.13 6.03
CA LYS A 91 -7.28 4.11 6.28
C LYS A 91 -6.59 4.34 7.62
N ALA A 92 -6.63 3.33 8.48
CA ALA A 92 -5.91 3.38 9.75
C ALA A 92 -4.38 3.40 9.51
N PRO A 93 -3.60 4.15 10.30
CA PRO A 93 -2.14 4.12 10.23
C PRO A 93 -1.59 2.70 10.43
N ALA A 94 -0.63 2.31 9.61
CA ALA A 94 0.03 1.02 9.74
C ALA A 94 1.23 1.13 10.69
N LEU A 95 1.15 0.43 11.82
CA LEU A 95 2.26 0.34 12.76
C LEU A 95 3.18 -0.82 12.37
N THR A 96 4.48 -0.54 12.41
CA THR A 96 5.55 -1.52 12.13
C THR A 96 6.51 -1.61 13.32
N ALA A 97 7.06 -2.80 13.55
CA ALA A 97 8.17 -2.99 14.47
C ALA A 97 9.45 -3.32 13.69
N ARG A 98 10.55 -2.65 14.05
CA ARG A 98 11.87 -2.93 13.48
C ARG A 98 12.48 -4.20 14.08
N ILE A 99 13.00 -5.04 13.19
CA ILE A 99 13.91 -6.16 13.47
C ILE A 99 15.27 -5.66 13.01
N ALA A 100 16.15 -5.34 13.97
CA ALA A 100 17.45 -4.72 13.68
C ALA A 100 18.40 -5.70 12.99
N SER A 101 19.29 -5.18 12.13
CA SER A 101 20.26 -5.99 11.39
C SER A 101 21.28 -6.66 12.31
N THR A 102 21.55 -6.05 13.46
CA THR A 102 22.49 -6.51 14.50
C THR A 102 22.00 -7.71 15.30
N LEU A 103 20.70 -8.05 15.23
CA LEU A 103 20.17 -9.23 15.93
C LEU A 103 20.71 -10.51 15.31
N SER A 104 20.93 -11.53 16.14
CA SER A 104 21.17 -12.89 15.66
C SER A 104 19.91 -13.44 14.97
N ASP A 105 20.05 -14.48 14.15
CA ASP A 105 18.90 -15.05 13.44
C ASP A 105 17.85 -15.64 14.41
N ALA A 106 18.29 -16.19 15.54
CA ALA A 106 17.41 -16.68 16.58
C ALA A 106 16.58 -15.55 17.22
N GLU A 107 17.22 -14.42 17.52
CA GLU A 107 16.53 -13.24 18.08
C GLU A 107 15.61 -12.58 17.05
N ALA A 108 16.02 -12.53 15.79
CA ALA A 108 15.19 -12.03 14.70
C ALA A 108 13.91 -12.86 14.53
N LEU A 109 14.01 -14.19 14.61
CA LEU A 109 12.85 -15.09 14.57
C LEU A 109 11.95 -14.90 15.79
N ALA A 110 12.53 -14.80 17.00
CA ALA A 110 11.77 -14.51 18.21
C ALA A 110 11.05 -13.15 18.13
N ARG A 111 11.67 -12.16 17.48
CA ARG A 111 11.07 -10.85 17.24
C ARG A 111 9.88 -10.92 16.28
N VAL A 112 9.97 -11.70 15.19
CA VAL A 112 8.82 -11.95 14.30
C VAL A 112 7.69 -12.64 15.04
N ASP A 113 7.99 -13.63 15.89
CA ASP A 113 6.98 -14.31 16.69
C ASP A 113 6.30 -13.35 17.67
N ALA A 114 7.04 -12.40 18.26
CA ALA A 114 6.46 -11.34 19.09
C ALA A 114 5.57 -10.39 18.27
N ILE A 115 5.95 -10.05 17.04
CA ILE A 115 5.14 -9.22 16.14
C ILE A 115 3.83 -9.92 15.79
N ASN A 116 3.89 -11.21 15.45
CA ASN A 116 2.70 -12.02 15.14
C ASN A 116 1.72 -12.14 16.31
N LYS A 117 2.22 -12.06 17.55
CA LYS A 117 1.43 -12.12 18.79
C LYS A 117 0.97 -10.76 19.29
N ALA A 118 1.46 -9.67 18.70
CA ALA A 118 1.06 -8.31 19.05
C ALA A 118 -0.30 -7.97 18.43
N ASP A 119 -1.32 -8.71 18.86
CA ASP A 119 -2.73 -8.54 18.50
C ASP A 119 -3.55 -8.39 19.79
N PHE A 120 -4.34 -7.32 19.85
CA PHE A 120 -5.03 -6.86 21.04
C PHE A 120 -6.50 -6.63 20.72
N THR A 121 -7.40 -7.25 21.49
CA THR A 121 -8.83 -6.97 21.38
C THR A 121 -9.22 -5.79 22.25
N ARG A 122 -9.69 -4.71 21.64
CA ARG A 122 -10.20 -3.52 22.33
C ARG A 122 -11.61 -3.21 21.85
N VAL A 123 -12.59 -3.31 22.74
CA VAL A 123 -14.01 -3.02 22.42
C VAL A 123 -14.50 -3.83 21.20
N GLY A 124 -14.13 -5.11 21.14
CA GLY A 124 -14.48 -6.01 20.04
C GLY A 124 -13.70 -5.80 18.73
N GLN A 125 -12.77 -4.85 18.67
CA GLN A 125 -11.89 -4.64 17.51
C GLN A 125 -10.52 -5.25 17.77
N GLN A 126 -9.94 -5.91 16.76
CA GLN A 126 -8.54 -6.34 16.78
C GLN A 126 -7.62 -5.19 16.39
N ILE A 127 -6.65 -4.90 17.23
CA ILE A 127 -5.65 -3.86 17.06
C ILE A 127 -4.30 -4.53 17.21
N GLY A 128 -3.43 -4.41 16.21
CA GLY A 128 -2.12 -5.03 16.27
C GLY A 128 -1.13 -4.40 15.33
N LEU A 129 0.09 -4.95 15.32
CA LEU A 129 1.08 -4.60 14.31
C LEU A 129 0.62 -5.16 12.96
N ARG A 130 0.67 -4.31 11.93
CA ARG A 130 0.24 -4.68 10.57
C ARG A 130 1.39 -4.80 9.59
N LEU A 131 2.60 -4.47 10.02
CA LEU A 131 3.82 -4.52 9.23
C LEU A 131 4.99 -4.98 10.11
N ALA A 132 6.00 -5.58 9.48
CA ALA A 132 7.30 -5.84 10.09
C ALA A 132 8.41 -5.23 9.25
N THR A 133 9.31 -4.47 9.88
CA THR A 133 10.47 -3.89 9.18
C THR A 133 11.69 -4.77 9.40
N ILE A 134 12.25 -5.31 8.32
CA ILE A 134 13.50 -6.08 8.33
C ILE A 134 14.63 -5.14 7.94
N ASP A 135 15.50 -4.88 8.90
CA ASP A 135 16.71 -4.11 8.68
C ASP A 135 17.83 -5.02 8.16
N LEU A 136 18.36 -4.66 7.00
CA LEU A 136 19.40 -5.38 6.28
C LEU A 136 20.69 -4.55 6.17
N GLU A 137 20.77 -3.41 6.86
CA GLU A 137 21.93 -2.53 6.79
C GLU A 137 23.20 -3.25 7.29
N GLY A 138 24.24 -3.24 6.47
CA GLY A 138 25.52 -3.91 6.75
C GLY A 138 25.51 -5.44 6.60
N ILE A 139 24.43 -6.05 6.08
CA ILE A 139 24.35 -7.49 5.82
C ILE A 139 24.72 -7.77 4.35
N SER A 140 25.51 -8.82 4.11
CA SER A 140 25.81 -9.25 2.74
C SER A 140 24.57 -9.81 2.03
N GLY A 141 24.53 -9.70 0.69
CA GLY A 141 23.39 -10.13 -0.12
C GLY A 141 22.89 -11.56 0.18
N ASP A 142 23.80 -12.54 0.27
CA ASP A 142 23.42 -13.94 0.54
C ASP A 142 22.75 -14.12 1.92
N LYS A 143 23.34 -13.50 2.96
CA LYS A 143 22.78 -13.54 4.32
C LYS A 143 21.44 -12.80 4.40
N ALA A 144 21.31 -11.70 3.66
CA ALA A 144 20.05 -10.97 3.58
C ALA A 144 18.94 -11.84 2.95
N VAL A 145 19.25 -12.58 1.88
CA VAL A 145 18.31 -13.51 1.24
C VAL A 145 17.85 -14.60 2.21
N GLU A 146 18.79 -15.24 2.92
CA GLU A 146 18.47 -16.28 3.91
C GLU A 146 17.58 -15.74 5.03
N ARG A 147 17.97 -14.59 5.60
CA ARG A 147 17.23 -13.93 6.68
C ARG A 147 15.81 -13.57 6.25
N VAL A 148 15.66 -12.92 5.10
CA VAL A 148 14.33 -12.50 4.61
C VAL A 148 13.43 -13.69 4.32
N LYS A 149 13.96 -14.78 3.73
CA LYS A 149 13.19 -16.02 3.53
C LYS A 149 12.76 -16.65 4.85
N ALA A 150 13.67 -16.75 5.83
CA ALA A 150 13.37 -17.33 7.13
C ALA A 150 12.28 -16.54 7.89
N LEU A 151 12.36 -15.21 7.87
CA LEU A 151 11.37 -14.35 8.49
C LEU A 151 10.04 -14.39 7.72
N SER A 152 10.08 -14.40 6.39
CA SER A 152 8.88 -14.47 5.55
C SER A 152 8.11 -15.76 5.69
N ALA A 153 8.77 -16.88 5.96
CA ALA A 153 8.09 -18.15 6.19
C ALA A 153 7.24 -18.18 7.47
N LYS A 154 7.58 -17.34 8.47
CA LYS A 154 6.89 -17.31 9.77
C LYS A 154 5.97 -16.11 9.95
N SER A 155 6.13 -15.04 9.18
CA SER A 155 5.36 -13.83 9.37
C SER A 155 3.91 -13.97 8.91
N ARG A 156 3.00 -13.34 9.65
CA ARG A 156 1.59 -13.15 9.29
C ARG A 156 1.31 -11.77 8.70
N VAL A 157 2.30 -10.88 8.76
CA VAL A 157 2.19 -9.48 8.31
C VAL A 157 3.15 -9.19 7.14
N PRO A 158 2.81 -8.25 6.25
CA PRO A 158 3.71 -7.80 5.20
C PRO A 158 4.97 -7.15 5.74
N PHE A 159 5.97 -7.04 4.86
CA PHE A 159 7.29 -6.54 5.21
C PHE A 159 7.60 -5.17 4.63
N VAL A 160 8.46 -4.46 5.35
CA VAL A 160 9.27 -3.36 4.85
C VAL A 160 10.72 -3.82 4.89
N LEU A 161 11.38 -3.87 3.74
CA LEU A 161 12.82 -4.12 3.67
C LEU A 161 13.56 -2.80 3.81
N MET A 162 14.54 -2.76 4.71
CA MET A 162 15.31 -1.56 4.98
C MET A 162 16.81 -1.77 4.70
N THR A 163 17.33 -1.08 3.69
CA THR A 163 18.77 -0.93 3.42
C THR A 163 19.00 0.23 2.46
N GLU A 164 20.16 0.87 2.54
CA GLU A 164 20.59 1.87 1.55
C GLU A 164 21.36 1.27 0.36
N ASP A 165 21.79 0.00 0.44
CA ASP A 165 22.52 -0.69 -0.63
C ASP A 165 21.56 -1.33 -1.66
N PRO A 166 21.52 -0.83 -2.92
CA PRO A 166 20.64 -1.38 -3.95
C PRO A 166 20.95 -2.83 -4.32
N SER A 167 22.22 -3.25 -4.19
CA SER A 167 22.62 -4.62 -4.51
C SER A 167 21.98 -5.61 -3.53
N VAL A 168 22.00 -5.29 -2.23
CA VAL A 168 21.35 -6.07 -1.17
C VAL A 168 19.83 -6.00 -1.30
N MET A 169 19.28 -4.82 -1.56
CA MET A 169 17.83 -4.65 -1.74
C MET A 169 17.29 -5.52 -2.89
N SER A 170 17.97 -5.53 -4.04
CA SER A 170 17.51 -6.26 -5.22
C SER A 170 17.40 -7.77 -4.98
N VAL A 171 18.44 -8.38 -4.38
CA VAL A 171 18.46 -9.82 -4.09
C VAL A 171 17.47 -10.20 -3.00
N ALA A 172 17.34 -9.37 -1.95
CA ALA A 172 16.41 -9.58 -0.85
C ALA A 172 14.95 -9.45 -1.31
N ALA A 173 14.63 -8.43 -2.11
CA ALA A 173 13.28 -8.22 -2.65
C ALA A 173 12.89 -9.33 -3.64
N ALA A 174 13.82 -9.77 -4.50
CA ALA A 174 13.59 -10.86 -5.43
C ALA A 174 13.24 -12.17 -4.70
N ALA A 175 13.86 -12.43 -3.55
CA ALA A 175 13.61 -13.62 -2.73
C ALA A 175 12.18 -13.71 -2.18
N ILE A 176 11.48 -12.59 -2.02
CA ILE A 176 10.10 -12.51 -1.48
C ILE A 176 9.17 -11.69 -2.37
N LYS A 177 9.35 -11.77 -3.69
CA LYS A 177 8.59 -11.00 -4.68
C LYS A 177 7.08 -11.14 -4.51
N ASP A 178 6.60 -12.34 -4.23
CA ASP A 178 5.17 -12.63 -4.07
C ASP A 178 4.56 -11.96 -2.82
N ALA A 179 5.37 -11.70 -1.81
CA ALA A 179 4.97 -11.00 -0.59
C ALA A 179 4.84 -9.48 -0.79
N LYS A 180 5.26 -8.93 -1.94
CA LYS A 180 5.17 -7.51 -2.30
C LYS A 180 5.60 -6.56 -1.17
N PRO A 181 6.86 -6.66 -0.68
CA PRO A 181 7.34 -5.81 0.39
C PRO A 181 7.44 -4.34 -0.03
N LEU A 182 7.40 -3.43 0.94
CA LEU A 182 7.82 -2.04 0.75
C LEU A 182 9.35 -1.96 0.79
N LEU A 183 9.95 -1.27 -0.18
CA LEU A 183 11.40 -1.04 -0.21
C LEU A 183 11.71 0.31 0.43
N TYR A 184 12.54 0.31 1.47
CA TYR A 184 12.97 1.48 2.20
C TYR A 184 14.51 1.57 2.17
N ARG A 185 15.15 2.57 1.57
CA ARG A 185 14.57 3.77 0.95
C ARG A 185 15.36 4.22 -0.28
N ALA A 186 14.64 4.84 -1.21
CA ALA A 186 15.25 5.63 -2.26
C ALA A 186 15.73 6.97 -1.68
N THR A 187 17.02 7.24 -1.83
CA THR A 187 17.69 8.51 -1.55
C THR A 187 18.10 9.18 -2.86
N GLU A 188 18.54 10.43 -2.81
CA GLU A 188 19.04 11.13 -4.00
C GLU A 188 20.19 10.35 -4.68
N ALA A 189 21.03 9.68 -3.90
CA ALA A 189 22.21 8.97 -4.39
C ALA A 189 21.89 7.59 -5.01
N ASN A 190 20.79 6.93 -4.61
CA ASN A 190 20.51 5.54 -4.99
C ASN A 190 19.16 5.33 -5.70
N SER A 191 18.35 6.37 -5.87
CA SER A 191 16.99 6.28 -6.41
C SER A 191 16.89 5.58 -7.76
N GLU A 192 17.77 5.91 -8.72
CA GLU A 192 17.78 5.27 -10.04
C GLU A 192 18.03 3.76 -9.98
N ALA A 193 18.89 3.33 -9.06
CA ALA A 193 19.20 1.91 -8.86
C ALA A 193 18.07 1.19 -8.12
N MET A 194 17.38 1.87 -7.20
CA MET A 194 16.26 1.33 -6.42
C MET A 194 14.94 1.21 -7.22
N ILE A 195 14.80 1.98 -8.31
CA ILE A 195 13.63 1.94 -9.20
C ILE A 195 13.70 0.79 -10.23
N LYS A 196 14.92 0.36 -10.59
CA LYS A 196 15.16 -0.70 -11.57
C LYS A 196 14.83 -2.08 -11.00
#